data_AF-A0A3M2AER0-F1
#
_entry.id   AF-A0A3M2AER0-F1
#
_cell.length_a   1.000
_cell.length_b   1.000
_cell.length_c   1.000
_cell.angle_alpha   90.00
_cell.angle_beta   90.00
_cell.angle_gamma   90.00
#
_symmetry.space_group_name_H-M   'P 1'
#
loop_
_entity.id
_entity.type
_entity.pdbx_description
1 polymer ?
#
loop_
_entity_poly.entity_id
_entity_poly.type
_entity_poly.pdbx_seq_one_letter_code
_entity_poly.pdbx_strand_id
1 'polypeptide(L)'
;MQRQFNLETLPSASNDGPTTVERPLAAPYRDAEATAGGQRGMTLIEIMIVVAIISLIMGGVGLVAFQRFQAAQLDTARNNALQQQQLVEQYMIQKRGKCPKSWQDLVKANIATKVLKDPWGNEFVLKCEAGKVEVSSAGPDGEPGTDDDIFATDETPSQKESEEEQEE
;
A
#
# COMPACT_ATOMS: atom_id res chain seq x y z
N MET A 1 -15.15 35.91 32.15
CA MET A 1 -15.63 36.81 31.07
C MET A 1 -16.56 35.99 30.19
N GLN A 2 -17.84 36.36 30.18
CA GLN A 2 -18.95 35.64 29.56
C GLN A 2 -18.89 35.71 28.03
N ARG A 3 -19.42 34.69 27.35
CA ARG A 3 -20.58 34.85 26.44
C ARG A 3 -21.01 33.50 25.88
N GLN A 4 -22.07 32.96 26.46
CA GLN A 4 -23.01 32.08 25.77
C GLN A 4 -23.79 32.94 24.76
N PHE A 5 -23.97 32.46 23.54
CA PHE A 5 -24.86 33.07 22.55
C PHE A 5 -25.93 32.05 22.17
N ASN A 6 -27.13 32.26 22.71
CA ASN A 6 -28.39 31.65 22.28
C ASN A 6 -28.66 31.96 20.81
N LEU A 7 -29.13 30.97 20.05
CA LEU A 7 -29.90 31.21 18.83
C LEU A 7 -31.37 31.00 19.17
N GLU A 8 -32.04 32.10 19.50
CA GLU A 8 -33.50 32.16 19.55
C GLU A 8 -34.06 32.46 18.15
N THR A 9 -35.10 31.70 17.86
CA THR A 9 -36.12 31.80 16.81
C THR A 9 -36.55 33.22 16.43
N LEU A 10 -36.78 33.43 15.13
CA LEU A 10 -37.62 34.52 14.61
C LEU A 10 -38.65 34.01 13.57
N PRO A 11 -39.78 34.73 13.41
CA PRO A 11 -41.08 34.12 13.13
C PRO A 11 -41.51 34.10 11.65
N SER A 12 -42.52 33.27 11.42
CA SER A 12 -43.36 33.17 10.22
C SER A 12 -44.32 34.35 10.08
N ALA A 13 -44.36 34.97 8.91
CA ALA A 13 -45.46 35.79 8.40
C ALA A 13 -45.17 36.08 6.91
N SER A 14 -46.11 36.22 5.98
CA SER A 14 -47.54 35.95 5.90
C SER A 14 -47.90 36.30 4.45
N ASN A 15 -48.74 35.50 3.82
CA ASN A 15 -49.22 35.71 2.45
C ASN A 15 -50.02 37.00 2.31
N ASP A 16 -49.73 37.79 1.27
CA ASP A 16 -50.71 38.64 0.60
C ASP A 16 -50.76 38.27 -0.89
N GLY A 17 -51.99 38.02 -1.36
CA GLY A 17 -52.32 37.61 -2.72
C GLY A 17 -52.55 38.79 -3.69
N PRO A 18 -53.29 38.58 -4.79
CA PRO A 18 -52.72 38.73 -6.13
C PRO A 18 -53.13 40.03 -6.83
N THR A 19 -52.26 40.55 -7.70
CA THR A 19 -52.67 41.43 -8.79
C THR A 19 -52.29 40.79 -10.12
N THR A 20 -53.33 40.45 -10.86
CA THR A 20 -53.36 39.91 -12.21
C THR A 20 -52.72 40.88 -13.19
N VAL A 21 -51.65 40.45 -13.86
CA VAL A 21 -51.29 40.95 -15.18
C VAL A 21 -51.28 39.75 -16.12
N GLU A 22 -52.39 39.54 -16.81
CA GLU A 22 -52.43 38.64 -17.96
C GLU A 22 -51.49 39.17 -19.03
N ARG A 23 -50.38 38.45 -19.27
CA ARG A 23 -49.55 38.63 -20.47
C ARG A 23 -49.78 37.44 -21.40
N PRO A 24 -50.04 37.70 -22.68
CA PRO A 24 -50.32 36.64 -23.63
C PRO A 24 -49.11 35.74 -23.84
N LEU A 25 -49.46 34.47 -24.03
CA LEU A 25 -48.66 33.30 -24.35
C LEU A 25 -47.54 33.60 -25.38
N ALA A 26 -46.34 33.91 -24.89
CA ALA A 26 -45.13 33.85 -25.70
C ALA A 26 -44.49 32.48 -25.49
N ALA A 27 -44.34 31.74 -26.59
CA ALA A 27 -43.83 30.38 -26.69
C ALA A 27 -42.54 30.15 -25.88
N PRO A 28 -42.27 28.93 -25.41
CA PRO A 28 -41.01 28.62 -24.75
C PRO A 28 -39.89 28.76 -25.77
N TYR A 29 -39.04 29.77 -25.59
CA TYR A 29 -37.76 29.82 -26.26
C TYR A 29 -36.88 28.74 -25.62
N ARG A 30 -37.00 27.52 -26.17
CA ARG A 30 -36.18 26.37 -25.82
C ARG A 30 -34.81 26.57 -26.47
N ASP A 31 -33.97 27.38 -25.85
CA ASP A 31 -32.53 27.28 -26.07
C ASP A 31 -32.02 26.12 -25.22
N ALA A 32 -32.36 24.91 -25.66
CA ALA A 32 -31.51 23.77 -25.40
C ALA A 32 -30.29 23.94 -26.31
N GLU A 33 -29.33 24.77 -25.89
CA GLU A 33 -27.97 24.69 -26.40
C GLU A 33 -27.39 23.37 -25.92
N ALA A 34 -27.76 22.28 -26.61
CA ALA A 34 -26.97 21.07 -26.63
C ALA A 34 -25.66 21.47 -27.30
N THR A 35 -24.66 21.82 -26.50
CA THR A 35 -23.29 21.84 -26.96
C THR A 35 -22.97 20.42 -27.41
N ALA A 36 -23.13 20.17 -28.70
CA ALA A 36 -22.57 19.01 -29.35
C ALA A 36 -21.05 19.20 -29.25
N GLY A 37 -20.48 18.79 -28.12
CA GLY A 37 -19.05 18.67 -27.93
C GLY A 37 -18.54 17.73 -29.00
N GLY A 38 -18.05 18.30 -30.10
CA GLY A 38 -17.53 17.54 -31.21
C GLY A 38 -16.47 16.60 -30.68
N GLN A 39 -16.69 15.30 -30.85
CA GLN A 39 -15.68 14.29 -30.56
C GLN A 39 -14.55 14.51 -31.58
N ARG A 40 -13.60 15.35 -31.21
CA ARG A 40 -12.33 15.49 -31.92
C ARG A 40 -11.54 14.21 -31.62
N GLY A 41 -11.43 13.34 -32.62
CA GLY A 41 -10.58 12.15 -32.52
C GLY A 41 -9.11 12.56 -32.41
N MET A 42 -8.32 11.78 -31.67
CA MET A 42 -6.87 11.95 -31.64
C MET A 42 -6.27 11.61 -33.01
N THR A 43 -5.28 12.39 -33.44
CA THR A 43 -4.62 12.15 -34.71
C THR A 43 -3.71 10.91 -34.64
N LEU A 44 -3.48 10.25 -35.78
CA LEU A 44 -2.56 9.10 -35.83
C LEU A 44 -1.13 9.49 -35.43
N ILE A 45 -0.68 10.69 -35.81
CA ILE A 45 0.67 11.16 -35.47
C ILE A 45 0.84 11.44 -33.96
N GLU A 46 -0.23 11.91 -33.31
CA GLU A 46 -0.23 12.20 -31.88
C GLU A 46 -0.07 10.92 -31.06
N ILE A 47 -0.80 9.86 -31.41
CA ILE A 47 -0.59 8.57 -30.75
C ILE A 47 0.80 7.98 -31.06
N MET A 48 1.37 8.20 -32.25
CA MET A 48 2.70 7.71 -32.60
C MET A 48 3.79 8.36 -31.73
N ILE A 49 3.76 9.69 -31.57
CA ILE A 49 4.74 10.40 -30.73
C ILE A 49 4.58 9.98 -29.27
N VAL A 50 3.35 9.81 -28.78
CA VAL A 50 3.08 9.38 -27.39
C VAL A 50 3.64 7.98 -27.13
N VAL A 51 3.34 6.99 -27.98
CA VAL A 51 3.88 5.63 -27.77
C VAL A 51 5.40 5.58 -27.95
N ALA A 52 5.96 6.42 -28.82
CA ALA A 52 7.41 6.55 -28.98
C ALA A 52 8.08 7.03 -27.67
N ILE A 53 7.55 8.10 -27.06
CA ILE A 53 8.11 8.63 -25.79
C ILE A 53 7.91 7.64 -24.64
N ILE A 54 6.74 7.01 -24.53
CA ILE A 54 6.48 6.00 -23.49
C ILE A 54 7.47 4.83 -23.63
N SER A 55 7.69 4.33 -24.85
CA SER A 55 8.64 3.23 -25.09
C SER A 55 10.08 3.60 -24.72
N LEU A 56 10.50 4.83 -24.99
CA LEU A 56 11.83 5.32 -24.67
C LEU A 56 12.04 5.42 -23.17
N ILE A 57 11.06 5.97 -22.43
CA ILE A 57 11.15 6.08 -20.97
C ILE A 57 11.10 4.69 -20.33
N MET A 58 10.16 3.83 -20.75
CA MET A 58 10.04 2.46 -20.22
C MET A 58 11.31 1.64 -20.42
N GLY A 59 11.95 1.75 -21.59
CA GLY A 59 13.23 1.10 -21.86
C GLY A 59 14.37 1.61 -20.97
N GLY A 60 14.39 2.93 -20.68
CA GLY A 60 15.43 3.54 -19.84
C GLY A 60 15.30 3.22 -18.35
N VAL A 61 14.10 3.28 -17.78
CA VAL A 61 13.91 3.13 -16.31
C VAL A 61 13.63 1.69 -15.87
N GLY A 62 13.17 0.82 -16.78
CA GLY A 62 12.67 -0.51 -16.43
C GLY A 62 13.71 -1.43 -15.78
N LEU A 63 14.92 -1.50 -16.31
CA LEU A 63 15.97 -2.41 -15.80
C LEU A 63 16.45 -2.01 -14.40
N VAL A 64 16.72 -0.71 -14.19
CA VAL A 64 17.17 -0.19 -12.88
C VAL A 64 16.06 -0.36 -11.84
N ALA A 65 14.82 -0.03 -12.19
CA ALA A 65 13.68 -0.20 -11.28
C ALA A 65 13.50 -1.67 -10.88
N PHE A 66 13.64 -2.61 -11.81
CA PHE A 66 13.50 -4.04 -11.55
C PHE A 66 14.58 -4.57 -10.60
N GLN A 67 15.84 -4.16 -10.78
CA GLN A 67 16.93 -4.55 -9.87
C GLN A 67 16.72 -3.99 -8.46
N ARG A 68 16.32 -2.72 -8.35
CA ARG A 68 16.00 -2.08 -7.06
C ARG A 68 14.80 -2.75 -6.38
N PHE A 69 13.79 -3.14 -7.16
CA PHE A 69 12.65 -3.88 -6.64
C PHE A 69 13.07 -5.24 -6.07
N GLN A 70 13.92 -6.00 -6.76
CA GLN A 70 14.43 -7.28 -6.22
C GLN A 70 15.23 -7.07 -4.93
N ALA A 71 16.14 -6.09 -4.87
CA ALA A 71 16.87 -5.77 -3.65
C ALA A 71 15.92 -5.39 -2.50
N ALA A 72 14.92 -4.54 -2.77
CA ALA A 72 13.92 -4.17 -1.77
C ALA A 72 13.07 -5.36 -1.29
N GLN A 73 12.80 -6.34 -2.15
CA GLN A 73 12.15 -7.59 -1.73
C GLN A 73 13.04 -8.36 -0.75
N LEU A 74 14.33 -8.56 -1.07
CA LEU A 74 15.26 -9.24 -0.16
C LEU A 74 15.32 -8.56 1.22
N ASP A 75 15.42 -7.23 1.23
CA ASP A 75 15.45 -6.45 2.47
C ASP A 75 14.12 -6.53 3.24
N THR A 76 12.99 -6.51 2.53
CA THR A 76 11.66 -6.68 3.12
C THR A 76 11.50 -8.07 3.73
N ALA A 77 11.96 -9.12 3.04
CA ALA A 77 11.92 -10.49 3.53
C ALA A 77 12.71 -10.64 4.83
N ARG A 78 13.94 -10.10 4.87
CA ARG A 78 14.79 -10.08 6.07
C ARG A 78 14.13 -9.34 7.23
N ASN A 79 13.64 -8.12 6.99
CA ASN A 79 12.99 -7.31 8.03
C ASN A 79 11.72 -7.99 8.59
N ASN A 80 10.94 -8.60 7.70
CA ASN A 80 9.76 -9.37 8.11
C ASN A 80 10.16 -10.63 8.90
N ALA A 81 11.23 -11.34 8.50
CA ALA A 81 11.75 -12.49 9.23
C ALA A 81 12.22 -12.10 10.64
N LEU A 82 12.97 -11.00 10.78
CA LEU A 82 13.39 -10.43 12.06
C LEU A 82 12.19 -10.08 12.95
N GLN A 83 11.18 -9.41 12.38
CA GLN A 83 9.97 -9.07 13.12
C GLN A 83 9.22 -10.32 13.59
N GLN A 84 9.10 -11.34 12.73
CA GLN A 84 8.47 -12.61 13.10
C GLN A 84 9.26 -13.35 14.17
N GLN A 85 10.59 -13.37 14.09
CA GLN A 85 11.45 -13.98 15.11
C GLN A 85 11.22 -13.34 16.48
N GLN A 86 11.16 -12.01 16.55
CA GLN A 86 10.87 -11.29 17.81
C GLN A 86 9.52 -11.67 18.41
N LEU A 87 8.48 -11.87 17.59
CA LEU A 87 7.17 -12.32 18.04
C LEU A 87 7.22 -13.75 18.60
N VAL A 88 7.98 -14.63 17.96
CA VAL A 88 8.18 -16.01 18.42
C VAL A 88 8.97 -16.05 19.72
N GLU A 89 10.02 -15.26 19.85
CA GLU A 89 10.78 -15.11 21.10
C GLU A 89 9.87 -14.62 22.23
N GLN A 90 9.03 -13.62 21.96
CA GLN A 90 8.03 -13.14 22.93
C GLN A 90 7.04 -14.24 23.32
N TYR A 91 6.58 -15.04 22.36
CA TYR A 91 5.71 -16.20 22.63
C TYR A 91 6.41 -17.22 23.53
N MET A 92 7.68 -17.51 23.28
CA MET A 92 8.47 -18.42 24.11
C MET A 92 8.63 -17.90 25.53
N ILE A 93 8.87 -16.60 25.72
CA ILE A 93 8.93 -15.99 27.07
C ILE A 93 7.59 -16.19 27.82
N GLN A 94 6.47 -15.94 27.17
CA GLN A 94 5.14 -16.08 27.81
C GLN A 94 4.75 -17.54 28.08
N LYS A 95 5.16 -18.49 27.22
CA LYS A 95 4.78 -19.91 27.30
C LYS A 95 5.85 -20.80 27.91
N ARG A 96 6.81 -20.23 28.66
CA ARG A 96 7.90 -20.94 29.37
C ARG A 96 8.79 -21.77 28.44
N GLY A 97 9.27 -21.16 27.35
CA GLY A 97 10.19 -21.76 26.39
C GLY A 97 9.54 -22.70 25.37
N LYS A 98 8.21 -22.76 25.29
CA LYS A 98 7.52 -23.56 24.28
C LYS A 98 7.54 -22.85 22.92
N CYS A 99 8.13 -23.49 21.92
CA CYS A 99 8.07 -23.03 20.54
C CYS A 99 6.64 -23.13 19.99
N PRO A 100 6.13 -22.12 19.25
CA PRO A 100 4.85 -22.23 18.56
C PRO A 100 4.92 -23.27 17.44
N LYS A 101 3.82 -24.00 17.21
CA LYS A 101 3.76 -24.99 16.12
C LYS A 101 3.33 -24.37 14.79
N SER A 102 2.66 -23.23 14.87
CA SER A 102 2.07 -22.53 13.74
C SER A 102 2.01 -21.04 14.02
N TRP A 103 2.04 -20.22 12.97
CA TRP A 103 1.90 -18.77 13.08
C TRP A 103 0.57 -18.35 13.72
N GLN A 104 -0.47 -19.18 13.59
CA GLN A 104 -1.77 -18.95 14.22
C GLN A 104 -1.72 -19.03 15.75
N ASP A 105 -0.74 -19.72 16.34
CA ASP A 105 -0.57 -19.77 17.80
C ASP A 105 -0.17 -18.41 18.37
N LEU A 106 0.60 -17.61 17.61
CA LEU A 106 0.93 -16.24 17.99
C LEU A 106 -0.28 -15.31 17.93
N VAL A 107 -1.16 -15.52 16.95
CA VAL A 107 -2.42 -14.77 16.84
C VAL A 107 -3.37 -15.11 18.00
N LYS A 108 -3.52 -16.41 18.31
CA LYS A 108 -4.34 -16.86 19.45
C LYS A 108 -3.80 -16.37 20.80
N ALA A 109 -2.48 -16.21 20.92
CA ALA A 109 -1.85 -15.65 22.11
C ALA A 109 -1.95 -14.12 22.18
N ASN A 110 -2.56 -13.46 21.19
CA ASN A 110 -2.66 -12.00 21.08
C ASN A 110 -1.27 -11.31 21.07
N ILE A 111 -0.29 -12.00 20.47
CA ILE A 111 1.08 -11.52 20.30
C ILE A 111 1.25 -10.93 18.90
N ALA A 112 0.76 -11.64 17.88
CA ALA A 112 0.77 -11.19 16.50
C ALA A 112 -0.63 -10.74 16.08
N THR A 113 -0.77 -9.51 15.61
CA THR A 113 -2.03 -9.02 15.03
C THR A 113 -2.32 -9.63 13.66
N LYS A 114 -1.26 -9.89 12.88
CA LYS A 114 -1.33 -10.47 11.54
C LYS A 114 -0.06 -11.29 11.30
N VAL A 115 -0.23 -12.42 10.61
CA VAL A 115 0.90 -13.19 10.08
C VAL A 115 1.42 -12.49 8.83
N LEU A 116 2.69 -12.07 8.87
CA LEU A 116 3.36 -11.51 7.70
C LEU A 116 3.74 -12.64 6.76
N LYS A 117 3.64 -12.35 5.47
CA LYS A 117 4.13 -13.21 4.40
C LYS A 117 5.41 -12.59 3.84
N ASP A 118 6.20 -13.41 3.17
CA ASP A 118 7.34 -12.91 2.43
C ASP A 118 6.88 -12.09 1.19
N PRO A 119 7.80 -11.38 0.51
CA PRO A 119 7.48 -10.60 -0.69
C PRO A 119 6.93 -11.43 -1.86
N TRP A 120 7.25 -12.73 -1.89
CA TRP A 120 6.81 -13.67 -2.93
C TRP A 120 5.48 -14.35 -2.60
N GLY A 121 4.93 -14.12 -1.41
CA GLY A 121 3.63 -14.59 -0.95
C GLY A 121 3.65 -15.88 -0.12
N ASN A 122 4.84 -16.42 0.18
CA ASN A 122 5.03 -17.61 0.99
C ASN A 122 4.98 -17.29 2.49
N GLU A 123 4.69 -18.31 3.29
CA GLU A 123 4.78 -18.23 4.74
C GLU A 123 6.23 -18.51 5.20
N PHE A 124 6.66 -17.83 6.26
CA PHE A 124 7.99 -18.06 6.83
C PHE A 124 8.11 -19.46 7.43
N VAL A 125 9.30 -20.05 7.32
CA VAL A 125 9.65 -21.32 7.94
C VAL A 125 10.20 -21.04 9.34
N LEU A 126 9.65 -21.72 10.33
CA LEU A 126 10.07 -21.61 11.73
C LEU A 126 10.83 -22.86 12.14
N LYS A 127 12.07 -22.69 12.61
CA LYS A 127 12.87 -23.74 13.26
C LYS A 127 13.23 -23.29 14.67
N CYS A 128 12.96 -24.15 15.65
CA CYS A 128 13.31 -23.93 17.05
C CYS A 128 14.23 -25.06 17.50
N GLU A 129 15.54 -24.81 17.54
CA GLU A 129 16.53 -25.80 17.98
C GLU A 129 17.23 -25.32 19.25
N ALA A 130 17.21 -26.15 20.31
CA ALA A 130 17.94 -25.92 21.55
C ALA A 130 17.80 -24.52 22.20
N GLY A 131 16.65 -23.86 22.01
CA GLY A 131 16.38 -22.52 22.54
C GLY A 131 16.77 -21.36 21.63
N LYS A 132 17.35 -21.64 20.45
CA LYS A 132 17.49 -20.66 19.36
C LYS A 132 16.25 -20.72 18.47
N VAL A 133 15.74 -19.55 18.12
CA VAL A 133 14.65 -19.37 17.18
C VAL A 133 15.26 -18.92 15.86
N GLU A 134 14.98 -19.64 14.80
CA GLU A 134 15.38 -19.28 13.46
C GLU A 134 14.13 -19.19 12.59
N VAL A 135 14.00 -18.04 11.93
CA VAL A 135 12.92 -17.76 10.99
C VAL A 135 13.54 -17.47 9.63
N SER A 136 13.16 -18.24 8.62
CA SER A 136 13.65 -18.08 7.25
C SER A 136 12.51 -17.90 6.25
N SER A 137 12.81 -17.16 5.18
CA SER A 137 11.96 -17.02 3.99
C SER A 137 12.43 -18.00 2.93
N ALA A 138 11.52 -18.64 2.20
CA ALA A 138 11.84 -19.54 1.08
C ALA A 138 12.30 -18.82 -0.20
N GLY A 139 12.74 -17.56 -0.10
CA GLY A 139 13.30 -16.82 -1.22
C GLY A 139 12.39 -16.61 -2.45
N PRO A 140 12.99 -16.13 -3.55
CA PRO A 140 12.35 -16.01 -4.86
C PRO A 140 11.89 -17.33 -5.49
N ASP A 141 12.54 -18.46 -5.17
CA ASP A 141 12.19 -19.76 -5.74
C ASP A 141 10.97 -20.40 -5.07
N GLY A 142 10.69 -20.01 -3.81
CA GLY A 142 9.57 -20.51 -3.01
C GLY A 142 9.80 -21.92 -2.45
N GLU A 143 11.01 -22.46 -2.56
CA GLU A 143 11.37 -23.78 -2.07
C GLU A 143 12.18 -23.64 -0.75
N PRO A 144 11.65 -24.08 0.40
CA PRO A 144 12.38 -23.92 1.65
C PRO A 144 13.58 -24.88 1.75
N GLY A 145 14.71 -24.39 2.26
CA GLY A 145 15.94 -25.16 2.47
C GLY A 145 16.92 -25.12 1.31
N THR A 146 16.74 -24.19 0.38
CA THR A 146 17.64 -23.89 -0.73
C THR A 146 18.65 -22.80 -0.35
N ASP A 147 19.58 -22.50 -1.27
CA ASP A 147 20.65 -21.52 -1.04
C ASP A 147 20.15 -20.05 -1.04
N ASP A 148 18.93 -19.79 -1.52
CA ASP A 148 18.29 -18.47 -1.54
C ASP A 148 17.36 -18.23 -0.35
N ASP A 149 17.34 -19.14 0.63
CA ASP A 149 16.67 -18.92 1.91
C ASP A 149 17.23 -17.67 2.60
N ILE A 150 16.34 -16.78 3.03
CA ILE A 150 16.73 -15.52 3.67
C ILE A 150 16.47 -15.64 5.16
N PHE A 151 17.56 -15.59 5.94
CA PHE A 151 17.49 -15.69 7.39
C PHE A 151 17.41 -14.31 8.02
N ALA A 152 16.73 -14.23 9.16
CA ALA A 152 16.70 -13.01 9.97
C ALA A 152 18.11 -12.53 10.38
N THR A 153 19.06 -13.45 10.54
CA THR A 153 20.45 -13.16 10.93
C THR A 153 21.39 -12.85 9.77
N ASP A 154 20.94 -12.94 8.52
CA ASP A 154 21.79 -12.59 7.38
C ASP A 154 22.05 -11.08 7.38
N GLU A 155 23.29 -10.69 7.14
CA GLU A 155 23.64 -9.28 7.05
C GLU A 155 23.14 -8.68 5.73
N THR A 156 22.68 -7.42 5.78
CA THR A 156 22.04 -6.76 4.64
C THR A 156 23.09 -6.34 3.62
N PRO A 157 22.95 -6.66 2.32
CA PRO A 157 23.86 -6.16 1.29
C PRO A 157 23.95 -4.62 1.27
N SER A 158 22.85 -3.94 1.60
CA SER A 158 22.80 -2.47 1.72
C SER A 158 23.69 -1.88 2.82
N GLN A 159 24.18 -2.67 3.78
CA GLN A 159 25.14 -2.23 4.80
C GLN A 159 26.59 -2.45 4.38
N LYS A 160 26.86 -3.41 3.49
CA LYS A 160 28.21 -3.64 2.94
C LYS A 160 28.68 -2.50 2.03
N GLU A 161 27.79 -1.92 1.22
CA GLU A 161 28.14 -0.81 0.32
C GLU A 161 28.56 0.46 1.09
N SER A 162 28.06 0.70 2.30
CA SER A 162 28.42 1.89 3.10
C SER A 162 29.74 1.79 3.88
N GLU A 163 30.30 0.58 3.98
CA GLU A 163 31.57 0.34 4.69
C GLU A 163 32.76 0.31 3.73
N GLU A 164 32.59 -0.10 2.47
CA GLU A 164 33.66 -0.10 1.45
C GLU A 164 34.02 1.31 0.93
N GLU A 165 33.09 2.29 0.95
CA GLU A 165 33.40 3.69 0.58
C GLU A 165 34.20 4.47 1.64
N GLN A 166 34.46 3.89 2.82
CA GLN A 166 35.24 4.54 3.89
C GLN A 166 36.71 4.09 3.96
N GLU A 167 37.15 3.21 3.05
CA GLU A 167 38.51 2.67 3.01
C GLU A 167 39.34 3.08 1.77
N GLU A 168 38.83 3.99 0.91
CA GLU A 168 39.59 4.59 -0.21
C GLU A 168 39.93 6.08 -0.01
#